data_AF-A0A2N8HEX2-F1
#
_entry.id   AF-A0A2N8HEX2-F1
#
_cell.length_a   1.000
_cell.length_b   1.000
_cell.length_c   1.000
_cell.angle_alpha   90.00
_cell.angle_beta   90.00
_cell.angle_gamma   90.00
#
_symmetry.space_group_name_H-M   'P 1'
#
loop_
_entity.id
_entity.type
_entity.pdbx_description
1 polymer ?
#
loop_
_entity_poly.entity_id
_entity_poly.type
_entity_poly.pdbx_seq_one_letter_code
_entity_poly.pdbx_strand_id
1 'polypeptide(L)'
;MTLDEFLNWVQAKCLLRNRTAAVNHAAAVMGLSAATLWDWVTGRSVITKNNLRHMEDLVRENRLGLVERAEAFARRRHEGQVRKFTETPYAEHPAAVACLLSGYTGDDYLLAAAWLHDTMEDCGVTYDELADEFGPYVASLVFQLTNDEAEKNFLGKVRYMVRKLRSLPPDALMIKLCDMLHNMTETRSRPQAEKYMKILESVTEKSPAAWNGVHEQLAARIREVYAGKSFSK
;
A
#
# COMPACT_ATOMS: atom_id res chain seq x y z
N MET A 1 -5.41 11.16 -4.76
CA MET A 1 -6.82 11.51 -4.53
C MET A 1 -7.15 12.86 -5.17
N THR A 2 -7.61 12.82 -6.41
CA THR A 2 -8.28 13.96 -7.08
C THR A 2 -9.65 14.21 -6.45
N LEU A 3 -10.29 15.34 -6.78
CA LEU A 3 -11.66 15.62 -6.34
C LEU A 3 -12.63 14.51 -6.78
N ASP A 4 -12.48 14.02 -8.00
CA ASP A 4 -13.33 12.95 -8.52
C ASP A 4 -13.08 11.64 -7.77
N GLU A 5 -11.83 11.31 -7.46
CA GLU A 5 -11.48 10.14 -6.63
C GLU A 5 -12.05 10.26 -5.22
N PHE A 6 -12.01 11.45 -4.62
CA PHE A 6 -12.59 11.71 -3.31
C PHE A 6 -14.12 11.62 -3.33
N LEU A 7 -14.79 12.26 -4.29
CA LEU A 7 -16.25 12.21 -4.41
C LEU A 7 -16.73 10.79 -4.71
N ASN A 8 -16.03 10.05 -5.57
CA ASN A 8 -16.31 8.65 -5.83
C ASN A 8 -16.10 7.78 -4.57
N TRP A 9 -15.06 8.08 -3.78
CA TRP A 9 -14.84 7.39 -2.52
C TRP A 9 -15.94 7.69 -1.50
N VAL A 10 -16.30 8.97 -1.30
CA VAL A 10 -17.41 9.38 -0.43
C VAL A 10 -18.69 8.71 -0.90
N GLN A 11 -18.98 8.74 -2.20
CA GLN A 11 -20.14 8.07 -2.79
C GLN A 11 -20.16 6.57 -2.49
N ALA A 12 -19.03 5.88 -2.69
CA ALA A 12 -18.90 4.45 -2.40
C ALA A 12 -19.11 4.13 -0.90
N LYS A 13 -18.53 4.92 0.01
CA LYS A 13 -18.66 4.71 1.47
C LYS A 13 -20.04 5.08 2.00
N CYS A 14 -20.64 6.17 1.49
CA CYS A 14 -22.00 6.60 1.84
C CYS A 14 -23.06 5.57 1.43
N LEU A 15 -22.79 4.77 0.40
CA LEU A 15 -23.65 3.68 -0.04
C LEU A 15 -23.47 2.40 0.78
N LEU A 16 -22.36 2.23 1.50
CA LEU A 16 -22.02 0.97 2.18
C LEU A 16 -22.46 0.90 3.65
N ARG A 17 -22.34 1.96 4.47
CA ARG A 17 -22.77 1.93 5.88
C ARG A 17 -23.13 3.32 6.40
N ASN A 18 -24.42 3.52 6.69
CA ASN A 18 -25.01 4.61 7.45
C ASN A 18 -24.66 6.04 6.95
N ARG A 19 -25.59 6.61 6.16
CA ARG A 19 -25.49 7.90 5.45
C ARG A 19 -24.97 9.08 6.26
N THR A 20 -25.10 9.07 7.58
CA THR A 20 -24.87 10.25 8.43
C THR A 20 -23.43 10.38 8.91
N ALA A 21 -22.79 9.29 9.37
CA ALA A 21 -21.48 9.41 10.02
C ALA A 21 -20.34 9.70 9.03
N ALA A 22 -20.30 8.99 7.91
CA ALA A 22 -19.27 9.19 6.89
C ALA A 22 -19.39 10.56 6.20
N VAL A 23 -20.62 11.00 5.89
CA VAL A 23 -20.87 12.33 5.32
C VAL A 23 -20.55 13.41 6.34
N ASN A 24 -20.95 13.25 7.61
CA ASN A 24 -20.64 14.24 8.64
C ASN A 24 -19.13 14.34 8.90
N HIS A 25 -18.42 13.21 8.92
CA HIS A 25 -16.99 13.19 9.11
C HIS A 25 -16.27 13.83 7.93
N ALA A 26 -16.60 13.42 6.69
CA ALA A 26 -16.04 14.02 5.49
C ALA A 26 -16.37 15.53 5.39
N ALA A 27 -17.60 15.93 5.72
CA ALA A 27 -18.00 17.34 5.73
C ALA A 27 -17.24 18.14 6.80
N ALA A 28 -17.05 17.57 7.99
CA ALA A 28 -16.27 18.18 9.06
C ALA A 28 -14.79 18.38 8.67
N VAL A 29 -14.17 17.35 8.07
CA VAL A 29 -12.81 17.44 7.51
C VAL A 29 -12.75 18.53 6.43
N MET A 30 -13.81 18.69 5.64
CA MET A 30 -13.90 19.68 4.57
C MET A 30 -14.30 21.09 5.01
N GLY A 31 -14.57 21.31 6.30
CA GLY A 31 -15.14 22.59 6.76
C GLY A 31 -16.50 22.92 6.10
N LEU A 32 -17.23 21.90 5.64
CA LEU A 32 -18.51 22.02 4.96
C LEU A 32 -19.65 21.55 5.85
N SER A 33 -20.88 21.94 5.48
CA SER A 33 -22.05 21.25 6.00
C SER A 33 -22.22 19.88 5.32
N ALA A 34 -22.75 18.90 6.05
CA ALA A 34 -23.09 17.59 5.50
C ALA A 34 -24.06 17.69 4.30
N ALA A 35 -24.95 18.67 4.31
CA ALA A 35 -25.87 18.95 3.20
C ALA A 35 -25.12 19.41 1.94
N THR A 36 -24.14 20.31 2.09
CA THR A 36 -23.31 20.80 0.99
C THR A 36 -22.53 19.67 0.34
N LEU A 37 -21.89 18.81 1.15
CA LEU A 37 -21.17 17.65 0.65
C LEU A 37 -22.11 16.66 -0.06
N TRP A 38 -23.30 16.43 0.50
CA TRP A 38 -24.30 15.55 -0.08
C TRP A 38 -24.81 16.04 -1.44
N ASP A 39 -25.02 17.35 -1.59
CA ASP A 39 -25.43 17.94 -2.87
C ASP A 39 -24.35 17.79 -3.94
N TRP A 40 -23.07 17.87 -3.59
CA TRP A 40 -21.97 17.62 -4.54
C TRP A 40 -21.89 16.15 -4.95
N VAL A 41 -21.92 15.23 -3.98
CA VAL A 41 -21.86 13.78 -4.25
C VAL A 41 -23.06 13.29 -5.05
N THR A 42 -24.20 13.98 -4.96
CA THR A 42 -25.41 13.66 -5.73
C THR A 42 -25.59 14.51 -7.00
N GLY A 43 -24.61 15.35 -7.35
CA GLY A 43 -24.64 16.18 -8.56
C GLY A 43 -25.69 17.29 -8.55
N ARG A 44 -26.21 17.66 -7.38
CA ARG A 44 -27.23 18.71 -7.19
C ARG A 44 -26.66 20.12 -7.14
N SER A 45 -25.36 20.28 -6.91
CA SER A 45 -24.70 21.58 -6.80
C SER A 45 -23.31 21.59 -7.45
N VAL A 46 -22.91 22.75 -7.97
CA VAL A 46 -21.64 22.97 -8.66
C VAL A 46 -20.55 23.33 -7.64
N ILE A 47 -19.37 22.72 -7.78
CA ILE A 47 -18.23 22.96 -6.90
C ILE A 47 -17.57 24.28 -7.27
N THR A 48 -17.46 25.21 -6.31
CA THR A 48 -16.84 26.52 -6.58
C THR A 48 -15.32 26.47 -6.52
N LYS A 49 -14.63 27.46 -7.10
CA LYS A 49 -13.16 27.61 -7.00
C LYS A 49 -12.64 27.70 -5.57
N ASN A 50 -13.40 28.32 -4.66
CA ASN A 50 -13.00 28.42 -3.25
C ASN A 50 -13.12 27.07 -2.54
N ASN A 51 -14.15 26.28 -2.89
CA ASN A 51 -14.28 24.93 -2.38
C ASN A 51 -13.16 24.00 -2.88
N LEU A 52 -12.78 24.13 -4.15
CA LEU A 52 -11.65 23.41 -4.73
C LEU A 52 -10.35 23.77 -4.01
N ARG A 53 -10.06 25.06 -3.80
CA ARG A 53 -8.85 25.49 -3.10
C ARG A 53 -8.82 25.00 -1.65
N HIS A 54 -9.92 25.11 -0.92
CA HIS A 54 -9.99 24.59 0.44
C HIS A 54 -9.77 23.07 0.49
N MET A 55 -10.31 22.34 -0.49
CA MET A 55 -10.05 20.91 -0.64
C MET A 55 -8.61 20.58 -0.97
N GLU A 56 -7.99 21.34 -1.87
CA GLU A 56 -6.57 21.22 -2.18
C GLU A 56 -5.71 21.51 -0.95
N ASP A 57 -6.07 22.51 -0.15
CA ASP A 57 -5.41 22.83 1.12
C ASP A 57 -5.56 21.69 2.14
N LEU A 58 -6.75 21.10 2.30
CA LEU A 58 -6.97 19.97 3.19
C LEU A 58 -6.27 18.69 2.73
N VAL A 59 -6.26 18.41 1.43
CA VAL A 59 -5.48 17.30 0.85
C VAL A 59 -4.00 17.54 1.06
N ARG A 60 -3.53 18.79 0.93
CA ARG A 60 -2.14 19.17 1.22
C ARG A 60 -1.83 18.99 2.71
N GLU A 61 -2.68 19.45 3.61
CA GLU A 61 -2.54 19.30 5.05
C GLU A 61 -2.58 17.83 5.49
N ASN A 62 -3.43 17.01 4.88
CA ASN A 62 -3.48 15.59 5.16
C ASN A 62 -2.23 14.85 4.65
N ARG A 63 -1.61 15.34 3.56
CA ARG A 63 -0.31 14.86 3.07
C ARG A 63 0.87 15.31 3.92
N LEU A 64 0.83 16.51 4.50
CA LEU A 64 1.88 17.00 5.38
C LEU A 64 2.04 16.05 6.57
N GLY A 65 3.23 15.47 6.72
CA GLY A 65 3.52 14.53 7.79
C GLY A 65 2.95 13.12 7.57
N LEU A 66 2.33 12.80 6.42
CA LEU A 66 1.67 11.50 6.21
C LEU A 66 2.66 10.34 6.35
N VAL A 67 3.82 10.46 5.71
CA VAL A 67 4.87 9.43 5.74
C VAL A 67 5.43 9.29 7.14
N GLU A 68 5.68 10.41 7.83
CA GLU A 68 6.19 10.44 9.20
C GLU A 68 5.20 9.84 10.21
N ARG A 69 3.89 10.10 10.03
CA ARG A 69 2.83 9.45 10.83
C ARG A 69 2.79 7.94 10.57
N ALA A 70 2.88 7.52 9.31
CA ALA A 70 2.89 6.11 8.92
C ALA A 70 4.12 5.37 9.47
N GLU A 71 5.31 5.99 9.37
CA GLU A 71 6.55 5.49 9.97
C GLU A 71 6.38 5.31 11.48
N ALA A 72 5.98 6.37 12.19
CA ALA A 72 5.84 6.33 13.63
C ALA A 72 4.81 5.27 14.08
N PHE A 73 3.72 5.11 13.33
CA PHE A 73 2.72 4.08 13.58
C PHE A 73 3.28 2.67 13.35
N ALA A 74 3.91 2.42 12.20
CA ALA A 74 4.50 1.12 11.87
C ALA A 74 5.56 0.70 12.91
N ARG A 75 6.45 1.63 13.31
CA ARG A 75 7.45 1.38 14.35
C ARG A 75 6.83 0.99 15.69
N ARG A 76 5.76 1.66 16.12
CA ARG A 76 5.03 1.30 17.34
C ARG A 76 4.33 -0.06 17.21
N ARG A 77 3.71 -0.36 16.07
CA ARG A 77 2.97 -1.61 15.86
C ARG A 77 3.88 -2.84 15.82
N HIS A 78 5.08 -2.69 15.26
CA HIS A 78 6.09 -3.74 15.21
C HIS A 78 7.04 -3.73 16.42
N GLU A 79 6.76 -2.97 17.48
CA GLU A 79 7.60 -2.93 18.68
C GLU A 79 7.72 -4.33 19.30
N GLY A 80 8.96 -4.71 19.67
CA GLY A 80 9.27 -6.05 20.20
C GLY A 80 9.31 -7.18 19.16
N GLN A 81 8.93 -6.94 17.91
CA GLN A 81 9.09 -7.91 16.83
C GLN A 81 10.49 -7.86 16.23
N VAL A 82 11.03 -9.02 15.84
CA VAL A 82 12.33 -9.14 15.18
C VAL A 82 12.19 -9.80 13.81
N ARG A 83 13.09 -9.44 12.88
CA ARG A 83 13.15 -10.07 11.55
C ARG A 83 13.50 -11.55 11.68
N LYS A 84 12.95 -12.33 10.76
CA LYS A 84 13.07 -13.79 10.79
C LYS A 84 14.54 -14.21 10.71
N PHE A 85 14.97 -15.03 11.67
CA PHE A 85 16.33 -15.54 11.77
C PHE A 85 17.40 -14.46 12.03
N THR A 86 17.02 -13.29 12.56
CA THR A 86 17.95 -12.23 12.97
C THR A 86 17.51 -11.62 14.32
N GLU A 87 18.31 -10.68 14.84
CA GLU A 87 17.98 -9.85 16.00
C GLU A 87 17.54 -8.43 15.59
N THR A 88 17.44 -8.16 14.29
CA THR A 88 17.08 -6.84 13.77
C THR A 88 15.61 -6.53 14.08
N PRO A 89 15.27 -5.35 14.63
CA PRO A 89 13.89 -4.93 14.82
C PRO A 89 13.09 -5.02 13.52
N TYR A 90 11.87 -5.54 13.57
CA TYR A 90 11.06 -5.76 12.36
C TYR A 90 10.82 -4.46 11.57
N ALA A 91 10.68 -3.33 12.27
CA ALA A 91 10.45 -2.02 11.68
C ALA A 91 11.53 -1.57 10.66
N GLU A 92 12.72 -2.16 10.69
CA GLU A 92 13.77 -1.90 9.68
C GLU A 92 13.39 -2.43 8.29
N HIS A 93 12.53 -3.44 8.20
CA HIS A 93 12.05 -3.94 6.92
C HIS A 93 11.12 -2.97 6.20
N PRO A 94 10.01 -2.49 6.80
CA PRO A 94 9.20 -1.43 6.20
C PRO A 94 10.01 -0.17 5.87
N ALA A 95 10.99 0.20 6.71
CA ALA A 95 11.90 1.31 6.43
C ALA A 95 12.70 1.12 5.13
N ALA A 96 13.31 -0.06 4.95
CA ALA A 96 14.05 -0.39 3.75
C ALA A 96 13.13 -0.43 2.50
N VAL A 97 11.91 -0.96 2.63
CA VAL A 97 10.93 -0.99 1.54
C VAL A 97 10.51 0.43 1.13
N ALA A 98 10.22 1.32 2.08
CA ALA A 98 9.89 2.72 1.81
C ALA A 98 11.07 3.47 1.17
N CYS A 99 12.29 3.24 1.64
CA CYS A 99 13.51 3.82 1.06
C CYS A 99 13.80 3.32 -0.36
N LEU A 100 13.54 2.04 -0.66
CA LEU A 100 13.65 1.53 -2.02
C LEU A 100 12.61 2.18 -2.93
N LEU A 101 11.37 2.27 -2.45
CA LEU A 101 10.25 2.82 -3.20
C LEU A 101 10.43 4.31 -3.51
N SER A 102 11.04 5.09 -2.61
CA SER A 102 11.32 6.52 -2.84
C SER A 102 12.30 6.78 -3.99
N GLY A 103 13.03 5.75 -4.46
CA GLY A 103 13.83 5.82 -5.68
C GLY A 103 13.01 5.77 -6.98
N TYR A 104 11.72 5.44 -6.89
CA TYR A 104 10.83 5.23 -8.04
C TYR A 104 9.60 6.15 -8.05
N THR A 105 9.21 6.68 -6.89
CA THR A 105 8.06 7.57 -6.75
C THR A 105 8.28 8.58 -5.62
N GLY A 106 7.66 9.75 -5.77
CA GLY A 106 7.54 10.77 -4.72
C GLY A 106 6.11 10.88 -4.15
N ASP A 107 5.26 9.88 -4.36
CA ASP A 107 3.89 9.90 -3.82
C ASP A 107 3.86 9.44 -2.37
N ASP A 108 3.59 10.40 -1.47
CA ASP A 108 3.45 10.18 -0.03
C ASP A 108 2.47 9.08 0.34
N TYR A 109 1.40 8.86 -0.44
CA TYR A 109 0.45 7.78 -0.17
C TYR A 109 1.06 6.39 -0.38
N LEU A 110 1.93 6.25 -1.39
CA LEU A 110 2.61 4.98 -1.66
C LEU A 110 3.72 4.74 -0.64
N LEU A 111 4.45 5.79 -0.25
CA LEU A 111 5.47 5.71 0.80
C LEU A 111 4.84 5.37 2.15
N ALA A 112 3.70 5.97 2.50
CA ALA A 112 2.94 5.60 3.69
C ALA A 112 2.45 4.15 3.63
N ALA A 113 1.90 3.70 2.50
CA ALA A 113 1.49 2.31 2.33
C ALA A 113 2.66 1.32 2.44
N ALA A 114 3.86 1.69 1.96
CA ALA A 114 5.08 0.89 2.11
C ALA A 114 5.50 0.74 3.58
N TRP A 115 5.40 1.80 4.39
CA TRP A 115 5.61 1.71 5.83
C TRP A 115 4.62 0.78 6.53
N LEU A 116 3.38 0.74 6.04
CA LEU A 116 2.27 0.05 6.69
C LEU A 116 2.00 -1.36 6.15
N HIS A 117 2.69 -1.80 5.10
CA HIS A 117 2.26 -2.93 4.27
C HIS A 117 2.09 -4.27 5.00
N ASP A 118 2.86 -4.52 6.07
CA ASP A 118 2.80 -5.74 6.88
C ASP A 118 1.97 -5.58 8.16
N THR A 119 1.50 -4.38 8.50
CA THR A 119 0.84 -4.13 9.79
C THR A 119 -0.47 -4.90 9.96
N MET A 120 -1.19 -5.16 8.86
CA MET A 120 -2.39 -5.99 8.87
C MET A 120 -2.07 -7.48 9.03
N GLU A 121 -0.97 -7.97 8.42
CA GLU A 121 -0.55 -9.37 8.53
C GLU A 121 0.02 -9.68 9.92
N ASP A 122 0.91 -8.83 10.41
CA ASP A 122 1.81 -9.15 11.54
C ASP A 122 1.45 -8.43 12.85
N CYS A 123 0.61 -7.40 12.81
CA CYS A 123 0.29 -6.58 14.00
C CYS A 123 -1.19 -6.55 14.35
N GLY A 124 -2.04 -7.28 13.61
CA GLY A 124 -3.49 -7.29 13.83
C GLY A 124 -4.18 -5.95 13.59
N VAL A 125 -3.53 -5.03 12.85
CA VAL A 125 -4.14 -3.75 12.45
C VAL A 125 -5.29 -4.02 11.50
N THR A 126 -6.40 -3.30 11.67
CA THR A 126 -7.60 -3.48 10.84
C THR A 126 -7.63 -2.49 9.69
N TYR A 127 -8.36 -2.83 8.61
CA TYR A 127 -8.60 -1.91 7.51
C TYR A 127 -9.25 -0.61 7.96
N ASP A 128 -10.26 -0.69 8.84
CA ASP A 128 -11.01 0.48 9.31
C ASP A 128 -10.08 1.42 10.10
N GLU A 129 -9.20 0.88 10.93
CA GLU A 129 -8.18 1.66 11.63
C GLU A 129 -7.25 2.41 10.67
N LEU A 130 -6.73 1.72 9.65
CA LEU A 130 -5.87 2.36 8.64
C LEU A 130 -6.63 3.43 7.83
N ALA A 131 -7.91 3.18 7.56
CA ALA A 131 -8.74 4.11 6.79
C ALA A 131 -9.03 5.38 7.60
N ASP A 132 -9.22 5.26 8.91
CA ASP A 132 -9.44 6.39 9.81
C ASP A 132 -8.15 7.22 10.03
N GLU A 133 -6.99 6.56 10.15
CA GLU A 133 -5.71 7.23 10.46
C GLU A 133 -4.98 7.79 9.22
N PHE A 134 -5.01 7.06 8.09
CA PHE A 134 -4.21 7.35 6.90
C PHE A 134 -5.04 7.55 5.63
N GLY A 135 -6.35 7.41 5.76
CA GLY A 135 -7.27 7.50 4.65
C GLY A 135 -7.46 6.17 3.90
N PRO A 136 -8.56 6.08 3.15
CA PRO A 136 -9.04 4.85 2.53
C PRO A 136 -8.14 4.32 1.41
N TYR A 137 -7.41 5.19 0.74
CA TYR A 137 -6.53 4.82 -0.37
C TYR A 137 -5.32 4.06 0.15
N VAL A 138 -4.67 4.57 1.22
CA VAL A 138 -3.57 3.88 1.91
C VAL A 138 -4.06 2.54 2.47
N ALA A 139 -5.20 2.53 3.18
CA ALA A 139 -5.81 1.30 3.70
C ALA A 139 -6.09 0.26 2.59
N SER A 140 -6.57 0.72 1.42
CA SER A 140 -6.81 -0.14 0.26
C SER A 140 -5.52 -0.75 -0.30
N LEU A 141 -4.44 0.03 -0.39
CA LEU A 141 -3.14 -0.48 -0.82
C LEU A 141 -2.61 -1.54 0.15
N VAL A 142 -2.62 -1.25 1.46
CA VAL A 142 -2.16 -2.19 2.50
C VAL A 142 -2.99 -3.48 2.47
N PHE A 143 -4.31 -3.38 2.35
CA PHE A 143 -5.19 -4.55 2.25
C PHE A 143 -4.86 -5.43 1.03
N GLN A 144 -4.61 -4.83 -0.13
CA GLN A 144 -4.21 -5.57 -1.33
C GLN A 144 -2.84 -6.23 -1.19
N LEU A 145 -1.94 -5.61 -0.42
CA LEU A 145 -0.61 -6.15 -0.11
C LEU A 145 -0.67 -7.29 0.92
N THR A 146 -1.69 -7.31 1.77
CA THR A 146 -1.95 -8.31 2.83
C THR A 146 -2.36 -9.66 2.26
N ASN A 147 -1.72 -10.74 2.71
CA ASN A 147 -1.94 -12.11 2.25
C ASN A 147 -3.23 -12.71 2.82
N ASP A 148 -3.92 -13.45 1.96
CA ASP A 148 -5.00 -14.35 2.36
C ASP A 148 -4.36 -15.71 2.72
N GLU A 149 -4.23 -15.97 4.01
CA GLU A 149 -3.61 -17.19 4.51
C GLU A 149 -4.38 -18.45 4.09
N ALA A 150 -5.71 -18.39 3.96
CA ALA A 150 -6.52 -19.54 3.56
C ALA A 150 -6.28 -19.90 2.08
N GLU A 151 -6.32 -18.91 1.19
CA GLU A 151 -6.04 -19.12 -0.23
C GLU A 151 -4.57 -19.52 -0.45
N LYS A 152 -3.63 -18.90 0.29
CA LYS A 152 -2.20 -19.24 0.23
C LYS A 152 -1.93 -20.68 0.65
N ASN A 153 -2.60 -21.15 1.70
CA ASN A 153 -2.50 -22.53 2.17
C ASN A 153 -3.12 -23.52 1.18
N PHE A 154 -4.24 -23.15 0.54
CA PHE A 154 -4.91 -24.00 -0.46
C PHE A 154 -4.13 -24.11 -1.78
N LEU A 155 -3.65 -22.99 -2.33
CA LEU A 155 -2.96 -22.96 -3.63
C LEU A 155 -1.46 -23.29 -3.55
N GLY A 156 -0.86 -23.12 -2.38
CA GLY A 156 0.58 -23.10 -2.17
C GLY A 156 1.20 -21.74 -2.52
N LYS A 157 2.25 -21.36 -1.77
CA LYS A 157 2.88 -20.03 -1.80
C LYS A 157 3.19 -19.51 -3.20
N VAL A 158 3.81 -20.30 -4.07
CA VAL A 158 4.24 -19.82 -5.40
C VAL A 158 3.01 -19.48 -6.27
N ARG A 159 2.04 -20.39 -6.38
CA ARG A 159 0.85 -20.19 -7.21
C ARG A 159 0.01 -19.03 -6.70
N TYR A 160 -0.16 -18.93 -5.38
CA TYR A 160 -0.83 -17.82 -4.72
C TYR A 160 -0.17 -16.48 -5.05
N MET A 161 1.15 -16.36 -4.85
CA MET A 161 1.86 -15.10 -5.09
C MET A 161 1.82 -14.68 -6.56
N VAL A 162 1.97 -15.62 -7.51
CA VAL A 162 1.85 -15.31 -8.95
C VAL A 162 0.46 -14.79 -9.30
N ARG A 163 -0.60 -15.40 -8.74
CA ARG A 163 -1.99 -14.95 -8.93
C ARG A 163 -2.19 -13.55 -8.36
N LYS A 164 -1.72 -13.33 -7.13
CA LYS A 164 -1.83 -12.04 -6.43
C LYS A 164 -1.10 -10.93 -7.15
N LEU A 165 0.19 -11.09 -7.47
CA LEU A 165 0.97 -10.06 -8.16
C LEU A 165 0.34 -9.68 -9.51
N ARG A 166 -0.26 -10.63 -10.21
CA ARG A 166 -0.95 -10.34 -11.47
C ARG A 166 -2.29 -9.61 -11.30
N SER A 167 -2.89 -9.64 -10.12
CA SER A 167 -4.14 -8.91 -9.83
C SER A 167 -3.91 -7.55 -9.19
N LEU A 168 -2.69 -7.24 -8.74
CA LEU A 168 -2.40 -5.96 -8.11
C LEU A 168 -2.47 -4.80 -9.12
N PRO A 169 -3.02 -3.64 -8.73
CA PRO A 169 -2.91 -2.42 -9.51
C PRO A 169 -1.43 -1.95 -9.56
N PRO A 170 -1.08 -1.05 -10.50
CA PRO A 170 0.30 -0.59 -10.68
C PRO A 170 0.98 -0.18 -9.36
N ASP A 171 0.32 0.63 -8.55
CA ASP A 171 0.90 1.17 -7.32
C ASP A 171 1.21 0.08 -6.27
N ALA A 172 0.27 -0.82 -6.02
CA ALA A 172 0.46 -1.92 -5.08
C ALA A 172 1.49 -2.94 -5.62
N LEU A 173 1.52 -3.17 -6.93
CA LEU A 173 2.53 -4.02 -7.55
C LEU A 173 3.94 -3.45 -7.37
N MET A 174 4.12 -2.14 -7.52
CA MET A 174 5.39 -1.45 -7.27
C MET A 174 5.87 -1.65 -5.83
N ILE A 175 5.00 -1.44 -4.85
CA ILE A 175 5.32 -1.68 -3.43
C ILE A 175 5.70 -3.14 -3.20
N LYS A 176 4.94 -4.09 -3.77
CA LYS A 176 5.20 -5.52 -3.58
C LYS A 176 6.51 -5.98 -4.21
N LEU A 177 6.91 -5.39 -5.34
CA LEU A 177 8.21 -5.65 -5.95
C LEU A 177 9.36 -5.06 -5.12
N CYS A 178 9.18 -3.91 -4.46
CA CYS A 178 10.15 -3.38 -3.50
C CYS A 178 10.30 -4.28 -2.27
N ASP A 179 9.19 -4.79 -1.71
CA ASP A 179 9.19 -5.81 -0.65
C ASP A 179 9.94 -7.08 -1.10
N MET A 180 9.62 -7.62 -2.29
CA MET A 180 10.34 -8.76 -2.85
C MET A 180 11.84 -8.49 -3.05
N LEU A 181 12.22 -7.29 -3.46
CA LEU A 181 13.62 -6.89 -3.63
C LEU A 181 14.37 -6.84 -2.30
N HIS A 182 13.76 -6.27 -1.26
CA HIS A 182 14.36 -6.25 0.07
C HIS A 182 14.48 -7.67 0.64
N ASN A 183 13.42 -8.48 0.56
CA ASN A 183 13.43 -9.88 0.98
C ASN A 183 14.44 -10.73 0.20
N MET A 184 14.60 -10.46 -1.10
CA MET A 184 15.66 -11.07 -1.90
C MET A 184 17.02 -10.67 -1.34
N THR A 185 17.27 -9.37 -1.10
CA THR A 185 18.55 -8.90 -0.53
C THR A 185 18.90 -9.61 0.77
N GLU A 186 17.97 -9.69 1.73
CA GLU A 186 18.22 -10.27 3.06
C GLU A 186 18.33 -11.80 3.07
N THR A 187 17.61 -12.53 2.19
CA THR A 187 17.56 -13.99 2.30
C THR A 187 18.92 -14.65 2.05
N ARG A 188 19.34 -15.50 2.99
CA ARG A 188 20.48 -16.42 2.84
C ARG A 188 20.05 -17.83 2.44
N SER A 189 18.75 -18.11 2.46
CA SER A 189 18.20 -19.42 2.11
C SER A 189 18.05 -19.55 0.59
N ARG A 190 18.83 -20.46 -0.01
CA ARG A 190 18.73 -20.79 -1.43
C ARG A 190 17.31 -21.21 -1.86
N PRO A 191 16.62 -22.14 -1.16
CA PRO A 191 15.25 -22.48 -1.51
C PRO A 191 14.27 -21.30 -1.45
N GLN A 192 14.49 -20.34 -0.55
CA GLN A 192 13.63 -19.15 -0.45
C GLN A 192 13.90 -18.18 -1.61
N ALA A 193 15.17 -17.98 -1.98
CA ALA A 193 15.56 -17.15 -3.12
C ALA A 193 15.04 -17.72 -4.45
N GLU A 194 15.21 -19.03 -4.67
CA GLU A 194 14.69 -19.74 -5.86
C GLU A 194 13.16 -19.64 -5.95
N LYS A 195 12.43 -19.68 -4.82
CA LYS A 195 10.98 -19.45 -4.81
C LYS A 195 10.62 -18.04 -5.28
N TYR A 196 11.32 -17.01 -4.82
CA TYR A 196 11.07 -15.64 -5.26
C TYR A 196 11.36 -15.46 -6.76
N MET A 197 12.43 -16.07 -7.25
CA MET A 197 12.74 -16.08 -8.69
C MET A 197 11.66 -16.76 -9.51
N LYS A 198 11.21 -17.95 -9.08
CA LYS A 198 10.12 -18.66 -9.75
C LYS A 198 8.82 -17.83 -9.82
N ILE A 199 8.50 -17.11 -8.74
CA ILE A 199 7.35 -16.18 -8.71
C ILE A 199 7.56 -15.06 -9.73
N LEU A 200 8.71 -14.39 -9.69
CA LEU A 200 9.02 -13.25 -10.55
C LEU A 200 9.01 -13.64 -12.03
N GLU A 201 9.69 -14.73 -12.39
CA GLU A 201 9.75 -15.27 -13.75
C GLU A 201 8.35 -15.56 -14.28
N SER A 202 7.53 -16.26 -13.48
CA SER A 202 6.14 -16.55 -13.85
C SER A 202 5.34 -15.26 -14.08
N VAL A 203 5.47 -14.26 -13.20
CA VAL A 203 4.78 -12.98 -13.37
C VAL A 203 5.24 -12.28 -14.64
N THR A 204 6.54 -12.27 -14.94
CA THR A 204 7.09 -11.57 -16.12
C THR A 204 6.85 -12.28 -17.45
N GLU A 205 6.77 -13.62 -17.45
CA GLU A 205 6.43 -14.41 -18.64
C GLU A 205 5.02 -14.07 -19.15
N LYS A 206 4.11 -13.76 -18.22
CA LYS A 206 2.77 -13.27 -18.52
C LYS A 206 2.45 -12.08 -17.62
N SER A 207 3.08 -10.96 -17.96
CA SER A 207 2.96 -9.70 -17.24
C SER A 207 1.50 -9.24 -17.12
N PRO A 208 1.08 -8.72 -15.95
CA PRO A 208 -0.24 -8.13 -15.80
C PRO A 208 -0.38 -6.85 -16.63
N ALA A 209 -1.62 -6.44 -16.90
CA ALA A 209 -1.91 -5.17 -17.56
C ALA A 209 -1.34 -3.95 -16.81
N ALA A 210 -1.16 -4.09 -15.49
CA ALA A 210 -0.54 -3.09 -14.63
C ALA A 210 0.99 -2.95 -14.83
N TRP A 211 1.65 -3.88 -15.53
CA TRP A 211 3.10 -3.89 -15.72
C TRP A 211 3.56 -2.69 -16.56
N ASN A 212 4.63 -2.03 -16.15
CA ASN A 212 5.18 -0.85 -16.81
C ASN A 212 6.71 -0.79 -16.66
N GLY A 213 7.35 0.26 -17.16
CA GLY A 213 8.81 0.39 -17.13
C GLY A 213 9.42 0.39 -15.73
N VAL A 214 8.73 0.90 -14.71
CA VAL A 214 9.20 0.89 -13.31
C VAL A 214 9.18 -0.54 -12.76
N HIS A 215 8.10 -1.29 -13.03
CA HIS A 215 8.01 -2.69 -12.65
C HIS A 215 9.11 -3.53 -13.28
N GLU A 216 9.44 -3.27 -14.56
CA GLU A 216 10.55 -3.96 -15.23
C GLU A 216 11.91 -3.63 -14.60
N GLN A 217 12.16 -2.36 -14.25
CA GLN A 217 13.40 -1.96 -13.56
C GLN A 217 13.55 -2.65 -12.20
N LEU A 218 12.47 -2.72 -11.42
CA LEU A 218 12.46 -3.43 -10.14
C LEU A 218 12.70 -4.94 -10.35
N ALA A 219 12.03 -5.56 -11.32
CA ALA A 219 12.24 -6.95 -11.67
C ALA A 219 13.69 -7.25 -12.09
N ALA A 220 14.29 -6.37 -12.89
CA ALA A 220 15.70 -6.46 -13.28
C ALA A 220 16.63 -6.41 -12.05
N ARG A 221 16.42 -5.46 -11.13
CA ARG A 221 17.21 -5.40 -9.88
C ARG A 221 17.06 -6.65 -9.02
N ILE A 222 15.86 -7.23 -8.93
CA ILE A 222 15.66 -8.49 -8.19
C ILE A 222 16.50 -9.61 -8.83
N ARG A 223 16.51 -9.71 -10.16
CA ARG A 223 17.34 -10.70 -10.91
C ARG A 223 18.83 -10.47 -10.66
N GLU A 224 19.29 -9.22 -10.68
CA GLU A 224 20.69 -8.86 -10.41
C GLU A 224 21.12 -9.25 -8.99
N VAL A 225 20.31 -8.91 -7.99
CA VAL A 225 20.58 -9.29 -6.58
C VAL A 225 20.62 -10.81 -6.44
N TYR A 226 19.70 -11.54 -7.07
CA TYR A 226 19.72 -13.00 -7.07
C TYR A 226 20.99 -13.57 -7.72
N ALA A 227 21.38 -13.06 -8.89
CA ALA A 227 22.58 -13.51 -9.61
C ALA A 227 23.87 -13.27 -8.81
N GLY A 228 23.91 -12.20 -8.00
CA GLY A 228 25.03 -11.89 -7.12
C GLY A 228 25.10 -12.73 -5.84
N LYS A 229 24.09 -13.57 -5.54
CA LYS A 229 24.09 -14.35 -4.29
C LYS A 229 25.05 -15.52 -4.34
N SER A 230 25.91 -15.58 -3.33
CA SER A 230 26.67 -16.78 -2.97
C SER A 230 25.92 -17.53 -1.87
N PHE A 231 25.41 -18.72 -2.19
CA PHE A 231 24.83 -19.61 -1.19
C PHE A 231 25.92 -20.54 -0.68
N SER A 232 26.13 -20.56 0.64
CA SER A 232 26.98 -21.58 1.27
C SER A 232 26.42 -22.96 0.94
N LYS A 233 27.31 -23.90 0.57
CA LYS A 233 26.97 -25.30 0.28
C LYS A 233 26.35 -25.99 1.47
#